data_AF-A0A165HYG5-F1
#
_entry.id   AF-A0A165HYG5-F1
#
_cell.length_a   1.000
_cell.length_b   1.000
_cell.length_c   1.000
_cell.angle_alpha   90.00
_cell.angle_beta   90.00
_cell.angle_gamma   90.00
#
_symmetry.space_group_name_H-M   'P 1'
#
loop_
_entity.id
_entity.type
_entity.pdbx_description
1 polymer ?
#
loop_
_entity_poly.entity_id
_entity_poly.type
_entity_poly.pdbx_seq_one_letter_code
_entity_poly.pdbx_strand_id
1 'polypeptide(L)'
;TLWSYIVQIANAIKTVHDRGLAVRQVDLVTKIIHTGKNRVRLSTCGVLDMFAFGQMQDVGLIQQHDLAEFGKLIIQLACQNAGAHNALPKAVDTMSRHYSPDLKALAIYLYSKNAFKSISHVFDMLGPARLLQEIDNAQE
;
A
#
# COMPACT_ATOMS: atom_id res chain seq x y z
N THR A 1 -6.02 -10.10 -9.27
CA THR A 1 -7.13 -9.27 -8.72
C THR A 1 -6.53 -8.14 -7.89
N LEU A 2 -7.30 -7.10 -7.53
CA LEU A 2 -6.79 -5.99 -6.70
C LEU A 2 -6.15 -6.46 -5.38
N TRP A 3 -6.69 -7.51 -4.75
CA TRP A 3 -6.12 -8.10 -3.55
C TRP A 3 -4.70 -8.66 -3.73
N SER A 4 -4.42 -9.31 -4.87
CA SER A 4 -3.07 -9.82 -5.19
C SER A 4 -2.05 -8.69 -5.24
N TYR A 5 -2.40 -7.54 -5.86
CA TYR A 5 -1.54 -6.34 -5.84
C TYR A 5 -1.33 -5.80 -4.42
N ILE A 6 -2.39 -5.76 -3.61
CA ILE A 6 -2.31 -5.31 -2.22
C ILE A 6 -1.36 -6.21 -1.42
N VAL A 7 -1.47 -7.53 -1.54
CA VAL A 7 -0.60 -8.48 -0.83
C VAL A 7 0.86 -8.31 -1.26
N GLN A 8 1.13 -8.22 -2.56
CA GLN A 8 2.49 -8.02 -3.08
C GLN A 8 3.13 -6.71 -2.58
N ILE A 9 2.37 -5.61 -2.61
CA ILE A 9 2.85 -4.30 -2.15
C ILE A 9 3.03 -4.30 -0.62
N ALA A 10 2.09 -4.87 0.14
CA ALA A 10 2.21 -4.99 1.59
C ALA A 10 3.44 -5.82 1.99
N ASN A 11 3.72 -6.93 1.30
CA ASN A 11 4.93 -7.72 1.48
C ASN A 11 6.21 -6.92 1.22
N ALA A 12 6.24 -6.12 0.16
CA ALA A 12 7.38 -5.26 -0.13
C ALA A 12 7.59 -4.20 0.96
N ILE A 13 6.52 -3.52 1.39
CA ILE A 13 6.56 -2.52 2.48
C ILE A 13 7.05 -3.18 3.77
N LYS A 14 6.50 -4.33 4.15
CA LYS A 14 6.90 -5.08 5.36
C LYS A 14 8.39 -5.40 5.34
N THR A 15 8.88 -5.93 4.23
CA THR A 15 10.28 -6.33 4.07
C THR A 15 11.24 -5.14 4.28
N VAL A 16 10.84 -3.95 3.85
CA VAL A 16 11.60 -2.70 4.02
C VAL A 16 11.48 -2.19 5.46
N HIS A 17 10.26 -2.15 6.01
CA HIS A 17 9.98 -1.65 7.37
C HIS A 17 10.65 -2.50 8.45
N ASP A 18 10.64 -3.84 8.31
CA ASP A 18 11.31 -4.78 9.22
C ASP A 18 12.82 -4.55 9.32
N ARG A 19 13.43 -3.96 8.28
CA ARG A 19 14.86 -3.61 8.24
C ARG A 19 15.16 -2.22 8.82
N GLY A 20 14.17 -1.54 9.40
CA GLY A 20 14.31 -0.17 9.89
C GLY A 20 14.48 0.85 8.75
N LEU A 21 13.99 0.52 7.55
CA LEU A 21 14.00 1.41 6.39
C LEU A 21 12.57 1.83 6.03
N ALA A 22 12.44 2.79 5.12
CA ALA A 22 11.18 3.21 4.54
C ALA A 22 11.25 3.15 3.01
N VAL A 23 10.10 2.98 2.37
CA VAL A 23 10.00 2.86 0.91
C VAL A 23 10.24 4.21 0.24
N ARG A 24 9.78 5.31 0.87
CA ARG A 24 10.04 6.70 0.45
C ARG A 24 9.60 6.97 -0.99
N GLN A 25 8.36 6.59 -1.31
CA GLN A 25 7.77 6.86 -2.61
C GLN A 25 6.75 8.00 -2.48
N VAL A 26 7.02 9.13 -3.15
CA VAL A 26 6.13 10.31 -3.13
C VAL A 26 4.79 10.02 -3.81
N ASP A 27 4.78 9.09 -4.78
CA ASP A 27 3.58 8.65 -5.48
C ASP A 27 3.71 7.18 -5.86
N LEU A 28 2.94 6.31 -5.21
CA LEU A 28 2.97 4.88 -5.54
C LEU A 28 2.34 4.57 -6.89
N VAL A 29 1.42 5.40 -7.40
CA VAL A 29 0.71 5.14 -8.67
C VAL A 29 1.70 5.07 -9.83
N THR A 30 2.62 6.02 -9.90
CA THR A 30 3.59 6.10 -11.01
C THR A 30 4.82 5.23 -10.83
N LYS A 31 5.01 4.65 -9.64
CA LYS A 31 6.25 3.92 -9.29
C LYS A 31 6.06 2.42 -9.08
N ILE A 32 4.87 1.90 -9.35
CA ILE A 32 4.61 0.46 -9.45
C ILE A 32 4.71 0.03 -10.91
N ILE A 33 5.53 -0.99 -11.18
CA ILE A 33 5.69 -1.56 -12.51
C ILE A 33 5.05 -2.94 -12.60
N HIS A 34 4.36 -3.19 -13.71
CA HIS A 34 3.87 -4.51 -14.06
C HIS A 34 5.01 -5.31 -14.71
N THR A 35 5.27 -6.50 -14.20
CA THR A 35 6.38 -7.36 -14.65
C THR A 35 5.90 -8.74 -15.11
N GLY A 36 4.59 -8.95 -15.13
CA GLY A 36 3.93 -10.18 -15.54
C GLY A 36 2.44 -10.12 -15.26
N LYS A 37 1.70 -11.17 -15.61
CA LYS A 37 0.28 -11.30 -15.29
C LYS A 37 0.11 -11.27 -13.76
N ASN A 38 -0.69 -10.33 -13.27
CA ASN A 38 -0.89 -10.08 -11.84
C ASN A 38 0.41 -9.86 -11.03
N ARG A 39 1.54 -9.50 -11.64
CA ARG A 39 2.81 -9.35 -10.91
C ARG A 39 3.32 -7.92 -10.92
N VAL A 40 3.43 -7.33 -9.74
CA VAL A 40 3.83 -5.93 -9.54
C VAL A 40 5.10 -5.82 -8.71
N ARG A 41 5.89 -4.77 -8.99
CA ARG A 41 7.10 -4.43 -8.22
C ARG A 41 7.19 -2.94 -7.97
N LEU A 42 7.79 -2.57 -6.84
CA LEU A 42 8.20 -1.20 -6.57
C LEU A 42 9.48 -0.90 -7.36
N SER A 43 9.49 0.18 -8.14
CA SER A 43 10.56 0.45 -9.11
C SER A 43 11.70 1.31 -8.60
N THR A 44 11.47 2.18 -7.61
CA THR A 44 12.41 3.27 -7.26
C THR A 44 12.64 3.44 -5.76
N CYS A 45 12.64 2.34 -5.00
CA CYS A 45 13.03 2.36 -3.59
C CYS A 45 14.51 2.81 -3.43
N GLY A 46 14.82 3.61 -2.40
CA GLY A 46 16.20 4.01 -2.09
C GLY A 46 16.71 5.26 -2.82
N VAL A 47 16.02 5.73 -3.86
CA VAL A 47 16.45 6.93 -4.61
C VAL A 47 16.43 8.16 -3.72
N LEU A 48 15.34 8.37 -2.96
CA LEU A 48 15.25 9.51 -2.05
C LEU A 48 16.18 9.39 -0.85
N ASP A 49 16.51 8.17 -0.43
CA ASP A 49 17.47 7.92 0.65
C ASP A 49 18.87 8.44 0.32
N MET A 50 19.28 8.33 -0.95
CA MET A 50 20.55 8.88 -1.43
C MET A 50 20.57 10.41 -1.34
N PHE A 51 19.48 11.08 -1.73
CA PHE A 51 19.39 12.54 -1.66
C PHE A 51 19.25 13.07 -0.22
N ALA A 52 18.60 12.29 0.65
CA ALA A 52 18.43 12.59 2.06
C ALA A 52 19.63 12.16 2.93
N PHE A 53 20.69 11.63 2.33
CA PHE A 53 21.83 11.08 3.06
C PHE A 53 22.45 12.14 3.98
N GLY A 54 22.70 11.76 5.24
CA GLY A 54 23.26 12.65 6.26
C GLY A 54 22.25 13.56 6.96
N GLN A 55 20.99 13.58 6.54
CA GLN A 55 19.94 14.29 7.27
C GLN A 55 19.36 13.42 8.39
N MET A 56 19.20 14.01 9.59
CA MET A 56 18.42 13.41 10.67
C MET A 56 16.94 13.37 10.24
N GLN A 57 16.42 12.16 10.05
CA GLN A 57 15.01 11.95 9.71
C GLN A 57 14.42 10.88 10.62
N ASP A 58 13.19 11.12 11.07
CA ASP A 58 12.42 10.11 11.81
C ASP A 58 11.88 9.07 10.83
N VAL A 59 12.54 7.91 10.78
CA VAL A 59 12.12 6.80 9.91
C VAL A 59 10.69 6.35 10.22
N GLY A 60 10.26 6.39 11.49
CA GLY A 60 8.91 6.02 11.88
C GLY A 60 7.86 6.90 11.21
N LEU A 61 8.07 8.22 11.16
CA LEU A 61 7.19 9.14 10.44
C LEU A 61 7.13 8.85 8.93
N ILE A 62 8.27 8.47 8.35
CA ILE A 62 8.33 8.15 6.92
C ILE A 62 7.63 6.82 6.63
N GLN A 63 7.76 5.82 7.51
CA GLN A 63 7.01 4.57 7.41
C GLN A 63 5.49 4.81 7.52
N GLN A 64 5.05 5.77 8.35
CA GLN A 64 3.64 6.18 8.38
C GLN A 64 3.18 6.79 7.04
N HIS A 65 4.05 7.58 6.40
CA HIS A 65 3.79 8.15 5.08
C HIS A 65 3.66 7.06 4.00
N ASP A 66 4.51 6.03 4.01
CA ASP A 66 4.40 4.88 3.09
C ASP A 66 3.03 4.21 3.19
N LEU A 67 2.53 4.00 4.42
CA LEU A 67 1.21 3.39 4.66
C LEU A 67 0.06 4.29 4.19
N ALA A 68 0.18 5.61 4.36
CA ALA A 68 -0.82 6.56 3.88
C ALA A 68 -0.90 6.59 2.34
N GLU A 69 0.25 6.64 1.67
CA GLU A 69 0.32 6.55 0.21
C GLU A 69 -0.20 5.20 -0.29
N PHE A 70 0.01 4.11 0.46
CA PHE A 70 -0.56 2.81 0.12
C PHE A 70 -2.09 2.82 0.18
N GLY A 71 -2.69 3.44 1.20
CA GLY A 71 -4.13 3.63 1.28
C GLY A 71 -4.69 4.47 0.13
N LYS A 72 -4.00 5.56 -0.22
CA LYS A 72 -4.33 6.42 -1.36
C LYS A 72 -4.32 5.64 -2.68
N LEU A 73 -3.30 4.81 -2.92
CA LEU A 73 -3.22 3.94 -4.08
C LEU A 73 -4.42 2.99 -4.17
N ILE A 74 -4.78 2.32 -3.06
CA ILE A 74 -5.92 1.40 -3.03
C ILE A 74 -7.21 2.14 -3.41
N ILE A 75 -7.42 3.34 -2.88
CA ILE A 75 -8.59 4.18 -3.21
C ILE A 75 -8.62 4.54 -4.69
N GLN A 76 -7.48 4.98 -5.24
CA GLN A 76 -7.37 5.37 -6.66
C GLN A 76 -7.63 4.19 -7.59
N LEU A 77 -7.08 3.01 -7.28
CA LEU A 77 -7.30 1.79 -8.05
C LEU A 77 -8.73 1.28 -7.95
N ALA A 78 -9.29 1.24 -6.73
CA ALA A 78 -10.67 0.79 -6.51
C ALA A 78 -11.68 1.68 -7.26
N CYS A 79 -11.46 3.00 -7.25
CA CYS A 79 -12.32 3.96 -7.93
C CYS A 79 -11.95 4.21 -9.40
N GLN A 80 -10.88 3.57 -9.92
CA GLN A 80 -10.32 3.80 -11.26
C GLN A 80 -10.11 5.29 -11.56
N ASN A 81 -9.66 6.07 -10.57
CA ASN A 81 -9.53 7.51 -10.66
C ASN A 81 -8.38 8.01 -9.78
N ALA A 82 -7.36 8.59 -10.41
CA ALA A 82 -6.19 9.13 -9.73
C ALA A 82 -6.51 10.25 -8.71
N GLY A 83 -7.62 10.97 -8.88
CA GLY A 83 -8.08 12.02 -7.96
C GLY A 83 -9.05 11.54 -6.87
N ALA A 84 -9.39 10.24 -6.80
CA ALA A 84 -10.44 9.75 -5.90
C ALA A 84 -10.20 10.08 -4.41
N HIS A 85 -8.93 10.07 -3.98
CA HIS A 85 -8.52 10.39 -2.62
C HIS A 85 -8.84 11.83 -2.18
N ASN A 86 -8.99 12.77 -3.13
CA ASN A 86 -9.37 14.16 -2.83
C ASN A 86 -10.85 14.30 -2.46
N ALA A 87 -11.68 13.35 -2.87
CA ALA A 87 -13.11 13.31 -2.59
C ALA A 87 -13.47 12.03 -1.84
N LEU A 88 -12.86 11.84 -0.65
CA LEU A 88 -12.94 10.60 0.12
C LEU A 88 -14.38 10.10 0.35
N PRO A 89 -15.39 10.92 0.70
CA PRO A 89 -16.76 10.42 0.85
C PRO A 89 -17.30 9.73 -0.41
N LYS A 90 -17.11 10.33 -1.58
CA LYS A 90 -17.53 9.76 -2.86
C LYS A 90 -16.76 8.47 -3.20
N ALA A 91 -15.47 8.45 -2.90
CA ALA A 91 -14.65 7.25 -3.08
C ALA A 91 -15.13 6.10 -2.19
N VAL A 92 -15.45 6.39 -0.92
CA VAL A 92 -15.98 5.41 0.04
C VAL A 92 -17.34 4.86 -0.40
N ASP A 93 -18.23 5.71 -0.93
CA ASP A 93 -19.51 5.26 -1.49
C ASP A 93 -19.30 4.32 -2.68
N THR A 94 -18.37 4.67 -3.57
CA THR A 94 -18.02 3.85 -4.73
C THR A 94 -17.47 2.50 -4.30
N MET A 95 -16.53 2.49 -3.34
CA MET A 95 -15.98 1.26 -2.78
C MET A 95 -17.05 0.39 -2.12
N SER A 96 -17.99 0.99 -1.38
CA SER A 96 -19.07 0.28 -0.69
C SER A 96 -20.05 -0.40 -1.66
N ARG A 97 -20.18 0.10 -2.90
CA ARG A 97 -21.06 -0.47 -3.93
C ARG A 97 -20.40 -1.59 -4.72
N HIS A 98 -19.08 -1.54 -4.90
CA HIS A 98 -18.37 -2.40 -5.85
C HIS A 98 -17.40 -3.39 -5.23
N TYR A 99 -17.03 -3.22 -3.95
CA TYR A 99 -16.02 -4.04 -3.28
C TYR A 99 -16.47 -4.51 -1.91
N SER A 100 -15.73 -5.47 -1.34
CA SER A 100 -16.02 -6.01 -0.01
C SER A 100 -15.81 -4.96 1.09
N PRO A 101 -16.53 -5.09 2.23
CA PRO A 101 -16.30 -4.27 3.41
C PRO A 101 -14.84 -4.28 3.87
N ASP A 102 -14.15 -5.42 3.76
CA ASP A 102 -12.75 -5.57 4.14
C ASP A 102 -11.82 -4.65 3.33
N LEU A 103 -12.03 -4.55 2.01
CA LEU A 103 -11.19 -3.70 1.16
C LEU A 103 -11.35 -2.23 1.56
N LYS A 104 -12.61 -1.82 1.78
CA LYS A 104 -12.95 -0.48 2.24
C LYS A 104 -12.33 -0.19 3.60
N ALA A 105 -12.45 -1.11 4.56
CA ALA A 105 -11.89 -0.97 5.89
C ALA A 105 -10.37 -0.80 5.83
N LEU A 106 -9.67 -1.63 5.06
CA LEU A 106 -8.22 -1.54 4.88
C LEU A 106 -7.81 -0.20 4.26
N ALA A 107 -8.48 0.23 3.20
CA ALA A 107 -8.16 1.48 2.52
C ALA A 107 -8.37 2.71 3.44
N ILE A 108 -9.47 2.74 4.19
CA ILE A 108 -9.76 3.82 5.14
C ILE A 108 -8.76 3.80 6.31
N TYR A 109 -8.44 2.61 6.85
CA TYR A 109 -7.44 2.46 7.90
C TYR A 109 -6.10 3.07 7.46
N LEU A 110 -5.62 2.66 6.28
CA LEU A 110 -4.37 3.14 5.70
C LEU A 110 -4.38 4.65 5.41
N TYR A 111 -5.47 5.19 4.88
CA TYR A 111 -5.57 6.61 4.52
C TYR A 111 -5.86 7.54 5.72
N SER A 112 -6.28 7.00 6.86
CA SER A 112 -6.62 7.80 8.04
C SER A 112 -5.42 8.58 8.59
N LYS A 113 -5.60 9.85 8.97
CA LYS A 113 -4.49 10.68 9.50
C LYS A 113 -4.25 10.55 11.00
N ASN A 114 -5.20 9.99 11.74
CA ASN A 114 -5.25 10.08 13.20
C ASN A 114 -4.76 8.82 13.94
N ALA A 115 -4.36 7.78 13.23
CA ALA A 115 -3.87 6.55 13.83
C ALA A 115 -2.40 6.32 13.46
N PHE A 116 -1.60 5.94 14.46
CA PHE A 116 -0.34 5.24 14.23
C PHE A 116 -0.66 3.87 13.65
N LYS A 117 -0.14 3.62 12.46
CA LYS A 117 -0.41 2.41 11.69
C LYS A 117 0.78 1.49 11.77
N SER A 118 0.52 0.20 11.75
CA SER A 118 1.57 -0.81 11.68
C SER A 118 1.33 -1.67 10.46
N ILE A 119 2.39 -1.95 9.72
CA ILE A 119 2.33 -2.93 8.64
C ILE A 119 1.89 -4.29 9.17
N SER A 120 2.22 -4.66 10.41
CA SER A 120 1.74 -5.90 11.02
C SER A 120 0.20 -5.95 11.10
N HIS A 121 -0.44 -4.84 11.48
CA HIS A 121 -1.91 -4.77 11.51
C HIS A 121 -2.53 -4.89 10.12
N VAL A 122 -1.86 -4.39 9.08
CA VAL A 122 -2.30 -4.60 7.69
C VAL A 122 -2.33 -6.09 7.35
N PHE A 123 -1.34 -6.87 7.79
CA PHE A 123 -1.32 -8.32 7.60
C PHE A 123 -2.44 -9.02 8.38
N ASP A 124 -2.75 -8.56 9.58
CA ASP A 124 -3.90 -9.05 10.35
C ASP A 124 -5.22 -8.80 9.59
N MET A 125 -5.39 -7.62 8.99
CA MET A 125 -6.56 -7.27 8.17
C MET A 125 -6.65 -8.05 6.86
N LEU A 126 -5.51 -8.39 6.24
CA LEU A 126 -5.48 -9.23 5.02
C LEU A 126 -5.97 -10.65 5.31
N GLY A 127 -5.56 -11.20 6.46
CA GLY A 127 -5.92 -12.53 6.91
C GLY A 127 -5.18 -13.65 6.16
N PRO A 128 -5.10 -14.86 6.74
CA PRO A 128 -4.26 -15.94 6.24
C PRO A 128 -4.72 -16.48 4.88
N ALA A 129 -6.02 -16.49 4.59
CA ALA A 129 -6.55 -17.03 3.34
C ALA A 129 -6.02 -16.28 2.11
N ARG A 130 -5.94 -14.94 2.17
CA ARG A 130 -5.44 -14.12 1.05
C ARG A 130 -3.93 -14.25 0.87
N LEU A 131 -3.20 -14.45 1.98
CA LEU A 131 -1.76 -14.68 1.95
C LEU A 131 -1.44 -16.05 1.35
N LEU A 132 -2.15 -17.09 1.76
CA LEU A 132 -2.01 -18.45 1.21
C LEU A 132 -2.33 -18.47 -0.28
N GLN A 133 -3.45 -17.86 -0.69
CA GLN A 133 -3.80 -17.77 -2.10
C GLN A 133 -2.69 -17.13 -2.94
N GLU A 134 -2.00 -16.12 -2.40
CA GLU A 134 -0.93 -15.47 -3.15
C GLU A 134 0.38 -16.28 -3.16
N ILE A 135 0.61 -17.10 -2.15
CA ILE A 135 1.70 -18.09 -2.17
C ILE A 135 1.44 -19.13 -3.26
N ASP A 136 0.21 -19.65 -3.34
CA ASP A 136 -0.19 -20.63 -4.36
C ASP A 136 -0.04 -20.04 -5.77
N ASN A 137 -0.52 -18.80 -5.98
CA ASN A 137 -0.38 -18.09 -7.26
C ASN A 137 1.09 -17.82 -7.66
N ALA A 138 2.03 -17.79 -6.70
CA ALA A 138 3.44 -17.55 -6.97
C ALA A 138 4.20 -18.83 -7.37
N GLN A 139 3.58 -20.01 -7.19
CA GLN A 139 4.14 -21.31 -7.55
C GLN A 139 3.75 -21.77 -8.97
N GLU A 140 2.78 -21.09 -9.60
CA GLU A 140 2.37 -21.27 -11.01
C GLU A 140 3.19 -20.40 -11.98
#